data_AF-A0A928F038-F1
#
_entry.id   AF-A0A928F038-F1
#
_cell.length_a   1.000
_cell.length_b   1.000
_cell.length_c   1.000
_cell.angle_alpha   90.00
_cell.angle_beta   90.00
_cell.angle_gamma   90.00
#
_symmetry.space_group_name_H-M   'P 1'
#
loop_
_entity.id
_entity.type
_entity.pdbx_description
1 polymer ?
#
loop_
_entity_poly.entity_id
_entity_poly.type
_entity_poly.pdbx_seq_one_letter_code
_entity_poly.pdbx_strand_id
1 'polypeptide(L)' 'MAKKVLAFDFGASSGRAMIGEYDGKLINVTEIHRFSNDTVVTGGRMYWDVLRLLFEV' A
#
# COMPACT_ATOMS: atom_id res chain seq x y z
N MET A 1 5.78 25.22 -0.24
CA MET A 1 5.10 24.05 -0.82
C MET A 1 4.85 23.05 0.29
N ALA A 2 3.64 22.50 0.42
CA ALA A 2 3.37 21.44 1.40
C ALA A 2 4.22 20.20 1.05
N LYS A 3 4.88 19.61 2.04
CA LYS A 3 5.65 18.38 1.84
C LYS A 3 4.66 17.21 1.76
N LYS A 4 4.79 16.36 0.74
CA LYS A 4 3.95 15.17 0.56
C LYS A 4 4.79 13.91 0.69
N VAL A 5 4.23 12.89 1.33
CA VAL A 5 4.80 11.55 1.45
C VAL A 5 3.75 10.54 1.00
N LEU A 6 4.12 9.62 0.12
CA LEU A 6 3.31 8.47 -0.23
C LEU A 6 3.76 7.28 0.62
N ALA A 7 2.83 6.71 1.38
CA ALA A 7 3.07 5.54 2.21
C ALA A 7 2.23 4.37 1.71
N PHE A 8 2.86 3.20 1.58
CA PHE A 8 2.17 1.94 1.32
C PHE A 8 2.14 1.09 2.60
N ASP A 9 0.97 0.53 2.89
CA ASP A 9 0.70 -0.36 4.03
C ASP A 9 0.26 -1.70 3.46
N PHE A 10 1.13 -2.71 3.56
CA PHE A 10 0.88 -4.07 3.05
C PHE A 10 0.46 -4.98 4.20
N GLY A 11 -0.85 -5.12 4.39
CA GLY A 11 -1.43 -6.09 5.31
C GLY A 11 -1.54 -7.49 4.71
N ALA A 12 -1.81 -8.48 5.55
CA ALA A 12 -1.88 -9.90 5.13
C ALA A 12 -3.04 -10.24 4.17
N SER A 13 -4.02 -9.34 3.97
CA SER A 13 -5.15 -9.61 3.06
C SER A 13 -5.52 -8.42 2.20
N SER A 14 -4.98 -7.25 2.52
CA SER A 14 -5.21 -6.03 1.76
C SER A 14 -3.99 -5.15 1.86
N GLY A 15 -3.81 -4.28 0.87
CA GLY A 15 -2.91 -3.16 0.98
C GLY A 15 -3.60 -1.85 0.65
N ARG A 16 -2.94 -0.74 1.02
CA ARG A 16 -3.39 0.61 0.69
C ARG A 16 -2.22 1.55 0.48
N ALA A 17 -2.46 2.59 -0.30
CA ALA A 17 -1.56 3.73 -0.45
C ALA A 17 -2.22 4.99 0.12
N MET A 18 -1.47 5.74 0.92
CA MET A 18 -1.93 6.97 1.56
C MET A 18 -0.97 8.11 1.27
N ILE A 19 -1.50 9.27 0.89
CA ILE A 19 -0.73 10.52 0.82
C ILE A 19 -0.86 11.24 2.17
N GLY A 20 0.28 11.48 2.82
CA GLY A 20 0.40 12.39 3.95
C GLY A 20 0.91 13.75 3.49
N GLU A 21 0.18 14.83 3.78
CA GLU A 21 0.55 16.21 3.45
C GLU A 21 0.75 17.02 4.73
N TYR A 22 1.94 17.62 4.89
CA TYR A 22 2.24 18.53 6.00
C TYR A 22 2.27 19.98 5.52
N ASP A 23 1.39 20.80 6.08
CA ASP A 23 1.24 22.23 5.73
C ASP A 23 2.11 23.17 6.58
N GLY A 24 2.89 22.63 7.52
CA GLY A 24 3.66 23.39 8.51
C GLY A 24 3.00 23.46 9.89
N LYS A 25 1.79 22.93 10.05
CA LYS A 25 1.05 22.86 11.32
C LYS A 25 0.36 21.52 11.53
N LEU A 26 -0.34 21.02 10.51
CA LEU A 26 -1.13 19.80 10.55
C LEU A 26 -0.67 18.81 9.48
N ILE A 27 -0.82 17.53 9.80
CA ILE A 27 -0.66 16.43 8.84
C ILE A 27 -2.08 16.00 8.43
N ASN A 28 -2.37 16.10 7.13
CA ASN A 28 -3.56 15.52 6.53
C ASN A 28 -3.19 14.21 5.84
N VAL A 29 -3.99 13.16 6.05
CA VAL A 29 -3.75 11.86 5.43
C VAL A 29 -4.96 11.48 4.59
N THR A 30 -4.73 11.08 3.35
CA THR A 30 -5.79 10.64 2.43
C THR A 30 -5.41 9.30 1.84
N GLU A 31 -6.29 8.30 1.98
CA GLU A 31 -6.18 7.04 1.26
C GLU A 31 -6.52 7.28 -0.22
N ILE A 32 -5.62 6.88 -1.11
CA ILE A 32 -5.76 7.11 -2.56
C ILE A 32 -5.83 5.82 -3.36
N HIS A 33 -5.46 4.69 -2.75
CA HIS A 33 -5.51 3.38 -3.39
C HIS A 33 -5.74 2.30 -2.33
N ARG A 34 -6.52 1.27 -2.69
CA ARG A 34 -6.77 0.09 -1.87
C ARG A 34 -6.87 -1.13 -2.78
N PHE A 35 -6.20 -2.20 -2.38
CA PHE A 35 -6.13 -3.44 -3.16
C PHE A 35 -6.16 -4.68 -2.28
N SER A 36 -6.48 -5.82 -2.90
CA SER A 36 -6.38 -7.13 -2.25
C SER A 36 -4.91 -7.57 -2.22
N ASN A 37 -4.49 -8.19 -1.12
CA ASN A 37 -3.19 -8.85 -1.03
C ASN A 37 -3.41 -10.36 -0.93
N ASP A 38 -3.83 -10.95 -2.05
CA ASP A 38 -4.08 -12.37 -2.13
C ASP A 38 -2.77 -13.16 -2.20
N THR A 39 -2.74 -14.28 -1.47
CA THR A 39 -1.63 -15.24 -1.58
C THR A 39 -1.84 -16.17 -2.76
N VAL A 40 -0.73 -16.70 -3.28
CA VAL A 40 -0.74 -17.71 -4.33
C VAL A 40 -0.13 -19.00 -3.81
N VAL A 41 -0.66 -20.14 -4.28
CA VAL A 41 -0.13 -21.46 -3.94
C VAL A 41 0.62 -22.04 -5.14
N THR A 42 1.91 -22.33 -4.96
CA THR A 42 2.75 -22.96 -5.99
C THR A 42 3.58 -24.08 -5.38
N GLY A 43 3.67 -25.23 -6.05
CA GLY A 43 4.40 -26.40 -5.53
C GLY A 43 3.96 -26.86 -4.14
N GLY A 44 2.68 -26.69 -3.78
CA GLY A 44 2.13 -27.06 -2.47
C GLY A 44 2.48 -26.11 -1.32
N ARG A 45 3.05 -24.93 -1.60
CA ARG A 45 3.38 -23.90 -0.60
C ARG A 45 2.70 -22.58 -0.92
N MET A 46 2.37 -21.83 0.11
CA MET A 46 1.74 -20.51 0.01
C MET A 46 2.80 -19.41 0.00
N TYR A 47 2.61 -18.43 -0.88
CA TYR A 47 3.50 -17.28 -1.04
C TYR A 47 2.68 -15.99 -1.18
N TRP A 48 3.30 -14.87 -0.86
CA TRP A 48 2.82 -13.57 -1.37
C TRP A 48 3.05 -13.50 -2.87
N ASP A 49 2.04 -13.04 -3.61
CA ASP A 49 2.19 -12.76 -5.03
C ASP A 49 2.95 -11.44 -5.22
N VAL A 50 4.28 -11.52 -5.22
CA VAL A 50 5.15 -10.34 -5.34
C VAL A 50 4.94 -9.59 -6.65
N LEU A 51 4.60 -10.29 -7.74
CA LEU A 51 4.34 -9.65 -9.03
C LEU A 51 3.02 -8.88 -9.00
N ARG A 52 1.99 -9.43 -8.34
CA ARG A 52 0.76 -8.68 -8.10
C ARG A 52 0.99 -7.48 -7.20
N LEU A 53 1.75 -7.64 -6.11
CA LEU A 53 2.09 -6.53 -5.22
C LEU A 53 2.82 -5.40 -5.94
N LEU A 54 3.75 -5.72 -6.87
CA LEU A 54 4.43 -4.72 -7.69
C LEU A 54 3.49 -4.02 -8.68
N PHE A 55 2.46 -4.70 -9.19
CA PHE A 55 1.46 -4.09 -10.07
C PHE A 55 0.59 -3.04 -9.35
N GLU A 56 0.45 -3.14 -8.02
CA GLU A 56 -0.34 -2.21 -7.21
C GLU A 56 0.42 -0.92 -6.84
N VAL A 57 1.73 -0.86 -7.10
CA VAL A 57 2.66 0.24 -6.77
C VAL A 57 2.94 1.07 -8.01
#